data_AF-A0A357T3J7-F1
#
_entry.id   AF-A0A357T3J7-F1
#
_cell.length_a   1.000
_cell.length_b   1.000
_cell.length_c   1.000
_cell.angle_alpha   90.00
_cell.angle_beta   90.00
_cell.angle_gamma   90.00
#
_symmetry.space_group_name_H-M   'P 1'
#
loop_
_entity.id
_entity.type
_entity.pdbx_description
1 polymer ?
#
loop_
_entity_poly.entity_id
_entity_poly.type
_entity_poly.pdbx_seq_one_letter_code
_entity_poly.pdbx_strand_id
1 'polypeptide(L)'
;MSSHRFFVYALTLLLLAYLLATNLGLLSFNFYIPLIIVSAFIGVGVGLSMRQQTERQQLRNKGRQEVMIEIVTQELNKKSESLVAINKLTQILGANVSLELLISRILNFLHNLFNSQKTWLLFKNPKNNGLDLYSLNNEEIVWKWLSLPERKNWFYLSLFEAAHSLFLTEAQLEELKEQLFWSKETIRSLYAAPLFRGDQISGAVLLGEVKEPSAEELDTLQTMAGPIGISIERVQMYTELEENYFATIKALASSIEAKDRYTKGHSERVTRLALALGERMGLTQEELEELKYGGLLHDIGKIGIPEYILNKPYDLTTEELAEIKKHPLIGEEIISSVAFLQEIAPYIRSHHERCDGQGYPDGLKSTQLGLGVRILSVCDAFDAMSTDRPYRQAMSFENCKKELLLQAGAQFDLEVVNTLIKLLNKYPQLYSLSSMSKDKAPSSPTITLNSP
;
A
#
# COMPACT_ATOMS: atom_id res chain seq x y z
N MET A 1 -9.60 64.03 32.66
CA MET A 1 -10.12 64.52 33.96
C MET A 1 -11.62 64.62 33.85
N SER A 2 -12.34 63.76 34.57
CA SER A 2 -13.75 63.46 34.34
C SER A 2 -14.68 64.51 34.98
N SER A 3 -15.81 64.78 34.32
CA SER A 3 -16.97 65.54 34.84
C SER A 3 -17.34 65.19 36.28
N HIS A 4 -17.07 63.95 36.68
CA HIS A 4 -17.27 63.42 38.02
C HIS A 4 -16.41 64.10 39.11
N ARG A 5 -15.15 64.47 38.82
CA ARG A 5 -14.30 65.18 39.79
C ARG A 5 -14.77 66.61 39.97
N PHE A 6 -15.14 67.29 38.88
CA PHE A 6 -15.70 68.64 38.92
C PHE A 6 -16.99 68.70 39.76
N PHE A 7 -17.87 67.71 39.61
CA PHE A 7 -19.13 67.64 40.36
C PHE A 7 -18.91 67.41 41.86
N VAL A 8 -17.96 66.53 42.22
CA VAL A 8 -17.59 66.30 43.63
C VAL A 8 -17.00 67.57 44.25
N TYR A 9 -16.12 68.27 43.53
CA TYR A 9 -15.55 69.54 44.02
C TYR A 9 -16.61 70.64 44.19
N ALA A 10 -17.52 70.77 43.24
CA ALA A 10 -18.63 71.73 43.32
C ALA A 10 -19.55 71.43 44.51
N LEU A 11 -19.86 70.14 44.76
CA LEU A 11 -20.68 69.72 45.90
C LEU A 11 -19.98 69.95 47.24
N THR A 12 -18.67 69.70 47.32
CA THR A 12 -17.88 69.99 48.54
C THR A 12 -17.80 71.48 48.83
N LEU A 13 -17.64 72.33 47.81
CA LEU A 13 -17.64 73.79 47.99
C LEU A 13 -19.01 74.31 48.44
N LEU A 14 -20.10 73.75 47.91
CA LEU A 14 -21.46 74.05 48.34
C LEU A 14 -21.72 73.63 49.80
N LEU A 15 -21.25 72.45 50.21
CA LEU A 15 -21.31 71.97 51.59
C LEU A 15 -20.48 72.85 52.55
N LEU A 16 -19.30 73.30 52.12
CA LEU A 16 -18.44 74.18 52.92
C LEU A 16 -19.07 75.58 53.09
N ALA A 17 -19.60 76.15 52.00
CA ALA A 17 -20.32 77.41 52.04
C ALA A 17 -21.58 77.34 52.93
N TYR A 18 -22.25 76.18 52.95
CA TYR A 18 -23.41 75.89 53.80
C TYR A 18 -23.05 75.75 55.29
N LEU A 19 -21.96 75.05 55.62
CA LEU A 19 -21.43 74.98 56.99
C LEU A 19 -21.05 76.37 57.53
N LEU A 20 -20.49 77.22 56.67
CA LEU A 20 -20.21 78.63 57.00
C LEU A 20 -21.49 79.43 57.24
N ALA A 21 -22.49 79.32 56.37
CA ALA A 21 -23.74 80.07 56.47
C ALA A 21 -24.61 79.67 57.68
N THR A 22 -24.58 78.39 58.08
CA THR A 22 -25.27 77.88 59.27
C THR A 22 -24.60 78.32 60.56
N ASN A 23 -23.27 78.31 60.62
CA ASN A 23 -22.51 78.77 61.79
C ASN A 23 -22.64 80.28 62.04
N LEU A 24 -22.96 81.05 60.99
CA LEU A 24 -23.24 82.49 61.05
C LEU A 24 -24.72 82.83 61.35
N GLY A 25 -25.60 81.83 61.52
CA GLY A 25 -27.01 82.04 61.90
C GLY A 25 -27.90 82.64 60.81
N LEU A 26 -27.47 82.62 59.53
CA LEU A 26 -28.12 83.31 58.41
C LEU A 26 -29.25 82.52 57.73
N LEU A 27 -29.52 81.28 58.14
CA LEU A 27 -30.50 80.39 57.48
C LEU A 27 -31.63 79.99 58.42
N SER A 28 -32.87 80.36 58.08
CA SER A 28 -34.08 79.86 58.75
C SER A 28 -34.41 78.42 58.31
N PHE A 29 -35.13 77.69 59.17
CA PHE A 29 -35.45 76.25 59.02
C PHE A 29 -36.08 75.88 57.65
N ASN A 30 -36.68 76.84 56.95
CA ASN A 30 -37.33 76.64 55.64
C ASN A 30 -36.36 76.35 54.46
N PHE A 31 -35.04 76.57 54.61
CA PHE A 31 -34.06 76.28 53.54
C PHE A 31 -33.46 74.87 53.58
N TYR A 32 -33.70 74.09 54.64
CA TYR A 32 -33.15 72.74 54.79
C TYR A 32 -33.86 71.72 53.90
N ILE A 33 -35.18 71.86 53.72
CA ILE A 33 -36.01 70.92 52.96
C ILE A 33 -35.62 70.88 51.47
N PRO A 34 -35.48 72.02 50.75
CA PRO A 34 -35.07 72.00 49.35
C PRO A 34 -33.67 71.40 49.12
N LEU A 35 -32.74 71.63 50.05
CA LEU A 35 -31.36 71.16 49.92
C LEU A 35 -31.25 69.64 50.10
N ILE A 36 -31.97 69.09 51.08
CA ILE A 36 -32.07 67.64 51.29
C ILE A 36 -32.67 66.98 50.04
N ILE A 37 -33.73 67.57 49.48
CA ILE A 37 -34.35 67.08 48.24
C ILE A 37 -33.34 67.07 47.09
N VAL A 38 -32.62 68.18 46.85
CA VAL A 38 -31.61 68.25 45.77
C VAL A 38 -30.48 67.24 45.97
N SER A 39 -29.98 67.08 47.19
CA SER A 39 -28.93 66.09 47.50
C SER A 39 -29.40 64.65 47.29
N ALA A 40 -30.66 64.34 47.63
CA ALA A 40 -31.28 63.03 47.39
C ALA A 40 -31.44 62.75 45.90
N PHE A 41 -31.89 63.74 45.11
CA PHE A 41 -31.98 63.62 43.65
C PHE A 41 -30.61 63.40 42.98
N ILE A 42 -29.56 64.09 43.44
CA ILE A 42 -28.20 63.88 42.96
C ILE A 42 -27.71 62.48 43.32
N GLY A 43 -27.91 62.04 44.57
CA GLY A 43 -27.51 60.70 45.02
C GLY A 43 -28.19 59.59 44.23
N VAL A 44 -29.50 59.72 43.97
CA VAL A 44 -30.26 58.80 43.11
C VAL A 44 -29.75 58.83 41.67
N GLY A 45 -29.47 60.01 41.12
CA GLY A 45 -28.94 60.16 39.75
C GLY A 45 -27.56 59.51 39.57
N VAL A 46 -26.64 59.71 40.51
CA VAL A 46 -25.31 59.07 40.50
C VAL A 46 -25.44 57.55 40.68
N GLY A 47 -26.29 57.08 41.60
CA GLY A 47 -26.55 55.66 41.81
C GLY A 47 -27.11 54.95 40.57
N LEU A 48 -28.06 55.58 39.87
CA LEU A 48 -28.61 55.08 38.61
C LEU A 48 -27.55 55.07 37.48
N SER A 49 -26.71 56.10 37.41
CA SER A 49 -25.63 56.18 36.42
C SER A 49 -24.56 55.10 36.63
N MET A 50 -24.14 54.88 37.89
CA MET A 50 -23.21 53.80 38.23
C MET A 50 -23.80 52.43 37.93
N ARG A 51 -25.08 52.21 38.28
CA ARG A 51 -25.77 50.95 37.97
C ARG A 51 -25.86 50.70 36.46
N GLN A 52 -26.21 51.71 35.67
CA GLN A 52 -26.20 51.61 34.21
C GLN A 52 -24.81 51.33 33.63
N GLN A 53 -23.75 51.91 34.21
CA GLN A 53 -22.38 51.62 33.79
C GLN A 53 -21.97 50.18 34.10
N THR A 54 -22.31 49.65 35.27
CA THR A 54 -22.00 48.27 35.66
C THR A 54 -22.77 47.26 34.81
N GLU A 55 -24.07 47.48 34.59
CA GLU A 55 -24.90 46.64 33.70
C GLU A 55 -24.36 46.65 32.26
N ARG A 56 -23.93 47.81 31.75
CA ARG A 56 -23.27 47.91 30.43
C ARG A 56 -21.94 47.17 30.38
N GLN A 57 -21.13 47.22 31.43
CA GLN A 57 -19.87 46.46 31.50
C GLN A 57 -20.13 44.94 31.54
N GLN A 58 -21.11 44.49 32.32
CA GLN A 58 -21.48 43.08 32.39
C GLN A 58 -22.02 42.56 31.05
N LEU A 59 -22.90 43.31 30.37
CA LEU A 59 -23.37 42.97 29.04
C LEU A 59 -22.22 42.87 28.02
N ARG A 60 -21.25 43.79 28.10
CA ARG A 60 -20.08 43.79 27.21
C ARG A 60 -19.12 42.63 27.48
N ASN A 61 -18.95 42.22 28.74
CA ASN A 61 -18.17 41.05 29.11
C ASN A 61 -18.87 39.74 28.73
N LYS A 62 -20.19 39.66 28.91
CA LYS A 62 -21.01 38.52 28.48
C LYS A 62 -20.95 38.33 26.95
N GLY A 63 -21.13 39.42 26.19
CA GLY A 63 -20.99 39.36 24.72
C GLY A 63 -19.58 38.96 24.27
N ARG A 64 -18.52 39.38 24.97
CA ARG A 64 -17.15 38.91 24.70
C ARG A 64 -16.96 37.42 25.00
N GLN A 65 -17.57 36.90 26.07
CA GLN A 65 -17.52 35.49 26.39
C GLN A 65 -18.28 34.64 25.37
N GLU A 66 -19.46 35.07 24.93
CA GLU A 66 -20.24 34.39 23.90
C GLU A 66 -19.47 34.29 22.57
N VAL A 67 -18.85 35.39 22.12
CA VAL A 67 -17.99 35.38 20.92
C VAL A 67 -16.77 34.47 21.09
N MET A 68 -16.13 34.47 22.26
CA MET A 68 -14.98 33.59 22.52
C MET A 68 -15.38 32.11 22.50
N ILE A 69 -16.52 31.75 23.09
CA ILE A 69 -17.06 30.38 23.06
C ILE A 69 -17.33 29.95 21.62
N GLU A 70 -17.92 30.83 20.81
CA GLU A 70 -18.20 30.53 19.40
C GLU A 70 -16.93 30.28 18.60
N ILE A 71 -15.89 31.11 18.77
CA ILE A 71 -14.59 30.93 18.13
C ILE A 71 -13.95 29.59 18.54
N VAL A 72 -13.89 29.32 19.85
CA VAL A 72 -13.31 28.06 20.36
C VAL A 72 -14.12 26.84 19.89
N THR A 73 -15.45 26.95 19.81
CA THR A 73 -16.30 25.86 19.33
C THR A 73 -16.08 25.60 17.84
N GLN A 74 -15.95 26.65 17.03
CA GLN A 74 -15.61 26.51 15.62
C GLN A 74 -14.23 25.85 15.43
N GLU A 75 -13.23 26.26 16.21
CA GLU A 75 -11.88 25.69 16.16
C GLU A 75 -11.86 24.21 16.61
N LEU A 76 -12.62 23.87 17.66
CA LEU A 76 -12.79 22.48 18.10
C LEU A 76 -13.49 21.61 17.06
N ASN A 77 -14.54 22.12 16.41
CA ASN A 77 -15.26 21.37 15.38
C ASN A 77 -14.35 21.06 14.17
N LYS A 78 -13.60 22.04 13.68
CA LYS A 78 -12.64 21.82 12.59
C LYS A 78 -11.57 20.79 12.97
N LYS A 79 -11.01 20.90 14.17
CA LYS A 79 -10.01 19.93 14.66
C LYS A 79 -10.58 18.51 14.80
N SER A 80 -11.85 18.40 15.18
CA SER A 80 -12.58 17.13 15.20
C SER A 80 -12.76 16.53 13.80
N GLU A 81 -13.10 17.34 12.80
CA GLU A 81 -13.22 16.89 11.41
C GLU A 81 -11.89 16.36 10.86
N SER A 82 -10.79 17.07 11.13
CA SER A 82 -9.43 16.66 10.76
C SER A 82 -9.05 15.31 11.39
N LEU A 83 -9.38 15.09 12.68
CA LEU A 83 -9.16 13.80 13.36
C LEU A 83 -9.99 12.66 12.75
N VAL A 84 -11.25 12.92 12.40
CA VAL A 84 -12.10 11.92 11.74
C VAL A 84 -11.53 11.54 10.37
N ALA A 85 -11.01 12.51 9.62
CA ALA A 85 -10.35 12.26 8.34
C ALA A 85 -9.08 11.41 8.52
N ILE A 86 -8.22 11.74 9.49
CA ILE A 86 -7.02 10.94 9.80
C ILE A 86 -7.40 9.51 10.17
N ASN A 87 -8.43 9.32 11.00
CA ASN A 87 -8.88 7.98 11.39
C ASN A 87 -9.37 7.16 10.17
N LYS A 88 -10.19 7.75 9.30
CA LYS A 88 -10.63 7.11 8.04
C LYS A 88 -9.45 6.71 7.15
N LEU A 89 -8.46 7.59 7.02
CA LEU A 89 -7.23 7.28 6.30
C LEU A 89 -6.50 6.09 6.94
N THR A 90 -6.29 6.09 8.25
CA THR A 90 -5.61 4.98 8.92
C THR A 90 -6.31 3.62 8.73
N GLN A 91 -7.64 3.59 8.61
CA GLN A 91 -8.38 2.37 8.28
C GLN A 91 -8.10 1.90 6.85
N ILE A 92 -8.04 2.82 5.88
CA ILE A 92 -7.64 2.52 4.49
C ILE A 92 -6.22 1.94 4.47
N LEU A 93 -5.31 2.60 5.17
CA LEU A 93 -3.89 2.25 5.23
C LEU A 93 -3.63 0.93 5.98
N GLY A 94 -4.49 0.56 6.93
CA GLY A 94 -4.40 -0.69 7.68
C GLY A 94 -4.88 -1.94 6.93
N ALA A 95 -5.52 -1.78 5.77
CA ALA A 95 -6.04 -2.92 5.02
C ALA A 95 -4.90 -3.75 4.38
N ASN A 96 -5.01 -5.07 4.44
CA ASN A 96 -4.12 -5.98 3.72
C ASN A 96 -4.64 -6.15 2.29
N VAL A 97 -4.23 -5.25 1.40
CA VAL A 97 -4.66 -5.20 -0.01
C VAL A 97 -3.45 -4.97 -0.92
N SER A 98 -3.62 -5.25 -2.21
CA SER A 98 -2.57 -4.99 -3.21
C SER A 98 -2.17 -3.51 -3.23
N LEU A 99 -0.94 -3.23 -3.68
CA LEU A 99 -0.42 -1.88 -3.82
C LEU A 99 -1.33 -1.00 -4.68
N GLU A 100 -1.83 -1.56 -5.79
CA GLU A 100 -2.75 -0.88 -6.69
C GLU A 100 -4.05 -0.49 -5.98
N LEU A 101 -4.69 -1.42 -5.27
CA LEU A 101 -5.92 -1.10 -4.55
C LEU A 101 -5.70 -0.11 -3.41
N LEU A 102 -4.57 -0.21 -2.71
CA LEU A 102 -4.19 0.76 -1.67
C LEU A 102 -4.02 2.18 -2.26
N ILE A 103 -3.27 2.31 -3.35
CA ILE A 103 -3.04 3.57 -4.06
C ILE A 103 -4.38 4.17 -4.51
N SER A 104 -5.28 3.37 -5.11
CA SER A 104 -6.59 3.84 -5.56
C SER A 104 -7.43 4.39 -4.40
N ARG A 105 -7.46 3.68 -3.27
CA ARG A 105 -8.19 4.12 -2.07
C ARG A 105 -7.61 5.41 -1.49
N ILE A 106 -6.29 5.56 -1.47
CA ILE A 106 -5.63 6.79 -0.99
C ILE A 106 -5.93 7.96 -1.92
N LEU A 107 -5.78 7.77 -3.23
CA LEU A 107 -6.06 8.81 -4.23
C LEU A 107 -7.52 9.29 -4.14
N ASN A 108 -8.48 8.36 -4.09
CA ASN A 108 -9.90 8.67 -3.94
C ASN A 108 -10.19 9.38 -2.61
N PHE A 109 -9.56 8.96 -1.53
CA PHE A 109 -9.75 9.59 -0.22
C PHE A 109 -9.25 11.05 -0.23
N LEU A 110 -8.04 11.29 -0.73
CA LEU A 110 -7.47 12.63 -0.83
C LEU A 110 -8.26 13.52 -1.79
N HIS A 111 -8.69 12.99 -2.93
CA HIS A 111 -9.54 13.68 -3.90
C HIS A 111 -10.79 14.26 -3.23
N ASN A 112 -11.51 13.41 -2.49
CA ASN A 112 -12.75 13.79 -1.81
C ASN A 112 -12.52 14.71 -0.62
N LEU A 113 -11.46 14.47 0.17
CA LEU A 113 -11.17 15.26 1.36
C LEU A 113 -10.82 16.71 1.03
N PHE A 114 -9.99 16.92 0.00
CA PHE A 114 -9.52 18.25 -0.39
C PHE A 114 -10.29 18.84 -1.58
N ASN A 115 -11.30 18.13 -2.09
CA ASN A 115 -12.07 18.51 -3.28
C ASN A 115 -11.17 18.92 -4.46
N SER A 116 -10.08 18.17 -4.67
CA SER A 116 -9.13 18.39 -5.76
C SER A 116 -9.67 17.79 -7.04
N GLN A 117 -9.58 18.45 -8.20
CA GLN A 117 -10.03 17.80 -9.45
C GLN A 117 -9.03 16.73 -9.93
N LYS A 118 -7.77 16.85 -9.51
CA LYS A 118 -6.70 15.92 -9.85
C LYS A 118 -5.85 15.60 -8.63
N THR A 119 -5.47 14.34 -8.49
CA THR A 119 -4.69 13.85 -7.37
C THR A 119 -3.60 12.94 -7.92
N TRP A 120 -2.37 13.17 -7.47
CA TRP A 120 -1.24 12.32 -7.81
C TRP A 120 -0.49 11.87 -6.57
N LEU A 121 0.04 10.66 -6.65
CA LEU A 121 1.07 10.15 -5.74
C LEU A 121 2.35 9.93 -6.54
N LEU A 122 3.44 10.47 -6.04
CA LEU A 122 4.78 10.32 -6.58
C LEU A 122 5.62 9.49 -5.61
N PHE A 123 6.34 8.49 -6.13
CA PHE A 123 7.32 7.71 -5.37
C PHE A 123 8.65 7.69 -6.08
N LYS A 124 9.75 7.78 -5.34
CA LYS A 124 11.08 7.46 -5.86
C LYS A 124 11.12 5.97 -6.15
N ASN A 125 11.46 5.63 -7.39
CA ASN A 125 11.67 4.24 -7.76
C ASN A 125 13.07 3.82 -7.27
N PRO A 126 13.22 2.72 -6.51
CA PRO A 126 14.54 2.27 -6.05
C PRO A 126 15.34 1.56 -7.14
N LYS A 127 14.68 0.99 -8.16
CA LYS A 127 15.30 0.20 -9.24
C LYS A 127 15.84 1.08 -10.38
N ASN A 128 15.30 2.28 -10.55
CA ASN A 128 15.71 3.23 -11.57
C ASN A 128 15.72 4.66 -10.99
N ASN A 129 16.64 5.53 -11.41
CA ASN A 129 16.80 6.88 -10.84
C ASN A 129 15.69 7.85 -11.33
N GLY A 130 14.44 7.50 -11.04
CA GLY A 130 13.21 8.12 -11.54
C GLY A 130 12.11 8.21 -10.48
N LEU A 131 10.94 8.69 -10.90
CA LEU A 131 9.74 8.79 -10.09
C LEU A 131 8.61 8.00 -10.74
N ASP A 132 7.91 7.20 -9.94
CA ASP A 132 6.65 6.56 -10.31
C ASP A 132 5.51 7.51 -9.94
N LEU A 133 4.71 7.91 -10.93
CA LEU A 133 3.53 8.74 -10.75
C LEU A 133 2.28 7.90 -10.92
N TYR A 134 1.41 7.97 -9.92
CA TYR A 134 0.09 7.33 -9.91
C TYR A 134 -1.01 8.40 -9.85
N SER A 135 -2.05 8.20 -10.64
CA SER A 135 -3.27 9.02 -10.65
C SER A 135 -4.50 8.16 -10.94
N LEU A 136 -5.69 8.72 -10.74
CA LEU A 136 -6.94 8.10 -11.15
C LEU A 136 -7.47 8.73 -12.44
N ASN A 137 -7.96 7.90 -13.35
CA ASN A 137 -8.73 8.30 -14.51
C ASN A 137 -9.94 7.38 -14.65
N ASN A 138 -11.16 7.89 -14.49
CA ASN A 138 -12.39 7.10 -14.47
C ASN A 138 -12.32 5.87 -13.54
N GLU A 139 -11.85 6.07 -12.30
CA GLU A 139 -11.65 5.03 -11.27
C GLU A 139 -10.54 4.01 -11.55
N GLU A 140 -9.91 4.03 -12.73
CA GLU A 140 -8.73 3.22 -13.05
C GLU A 140 -7.43 3.93 -12.66
N ILE A 141 -6.46 3.16 -12.20
CA ILE A 141 -5.12 3.70 -11.92
C ILE A 141 -4.37 3.90 -13.23
N VAL A 142 -3.85 5.11 -13.40
CA VAL A 142 -2.90 5.45 -14.44
C VAL A 142 -1.53 5.59 -13.79
N TRP A 143 -0.59 4.72 -14.20
CA TRP A 143 0.82 4.79 -13.80
C TRP A 143 1.67 5.38 -14.94
N LYS A 144 2.62 6.24 -14.58
CA LYS A 144 3.62 6.79 -15.49
C LYS A 144 4.98 6.81 -14.81
N TRP A 145 5.99 6.30 -15.49
CA TRP A 145 7.37 6.50 -15.10
C TRP A 145 7.88 7.88 -15.57
N LEU A 146 8.65 8.54 -14.71
CA LEU A 146 9.23 9.85 -14.95
C LEU A 146 10.73 9.81 -14.68
N SER A 147 11.53 10.23 -15.65
CA SER A 147 12.96 10.48 -15.41
C SER A 147 13.14 11.67 -14.48
N LEU A 148 14.06 11.57 -13.52
CA LEU A 148 14.44 12.74 -12.74
C LEU A 148 15.08 13.80 -13.67
N PRO A 149 14.74 15.09 -13.50
CA PRO A 149 15.35 16.15 -14.29
C PRO A 149 16.85 16.28 -13.96
N GLU A 150 17.69 16.48 -14.97
CA GLU A 150 19.14 16.69 -14.79
C GLU A 150 19.43 17.94 -13.92
N ARG A 151 18.57 18.96 -14.00
CA ARG A 151 18.62 20.16 -13.15
C ARG A 151 17.42 20.19 -12.21
N LYS A 152 17.70 20.17 -10.91
CA LYS A 152 16.69 20.31 -9.86
C LYS A 152 16.24 21.76 -9.76
N ASN A 153 14.97 22.03 -10.06
CA ASN A 153 14.37 23.36 -9.90
C ASN A 153 13.98 23.62 -8.44
N TRP A 154 13.58 24.86 -8.13
CA TRP A 154 13.24 25.25 -6.75
C TRP A 154 12.08 24.43 -6.17
N PHE A 155 11.11 24.00 -7.01
CA PHE A 155 10.00 23.16 -6.58
C PHE A 155 10.52 21.79 -6.10
N TYR A 156 11.36 21.14 -6.91
CA TYR A 156 11.96 19.86 -6.56
C TYR A 156 12.80 19.99 -5.29
N LEU A 157 13.66 21.01 -5.19
CA LEU A 157 14.50 21.24 -4.01
C LEU A 157 13.65 21.45 -2.75
N SER A 158 12.58 22.23 -2.85
CA SER A 158 11.69 22.49 -1.72
C SER A 158 10.97 21.23 -1.23
N LEU A 159 10.45 20.43 -2.17
CA LEU A 159 9.66 19.26 -1.84
C LEU A 159 10.52 18.04 -1.46
N PHE A 160 11.57 17.76 -2.22
CA PHE A 160 12.37 16.53 -2.11
C PHE A 160 13.73 16.69 -1.41
N GLU A 161 14.16 17.92 -1.09
CA GLU A 161 15.36 18.17 -0.28
C GLU A 161 15.06 18.93 1.02
N ALA A 162 14.20 19.95 0.98
CA ALA A 162 13.84 20.73 2.16
C ALA A 162 12.61 20.20 2.92
N ALA A 163 11.90 19.21 2.38
CA ALA A 163 10.69 18.63 2.98
C ALA A 163 9.58 19.63 3.29
N HIS A 164 9.43 20.66 2.45
CA HIS A 164 8.40 21.68 2.63
C HIS A 164 7.15 21.38 1.81
N SER A 165 6.00 21.46 2.47
CA SER A 165 4.69 21.50 1.81
C SER A 165 4.50 22.86 1.14
N LEU A 166 3.94 22.89 -0.07
CA LEU A 166 3.85 24.09 -0.91
C LEU A 166 2.48 24.21 -1.57
N PHE A 167 1.87 25.38 -1.49
CA PHE A 167 0.77 25.77 -2.37
C PHE A 167 1.30 26.68 -3.48
N LEU A 168 1.01 26.32 -4.73
CA LEU A 168 1.39 27.06 -5.93
C LEU A 168 0.16 27.61 -6.61
N THR A 169 0.21 28.90 -6.93
CA THR A 169 -0.78 29.63 -7.73
C THR A 169 -0.52 29.46 -9.23
N GLU A 170 -1.48 29.84 -10.06
CA GLU A 170 -1.39 29.78 -11.53
C GLU A 170 -0.13 30.49 -12.07
N ALA A 171 0.22 31.65 -11.50
CA ALA A 171 1.42 32.40 -11.90
C ALA A 171 2.72 31.63 -11.64
N GLN A 172 2.83 30.95 -10.49
CA GLN A 172 3.99 30.13 -10.14
C GLN A 172 4.04 28.84 -10.97
N LEU A 173 2.88 28.29 -11.33
CA LEU A 173 2.79 27.11 -12.19
C LEU A 173 3.17 27.44 -13.63
N GLU A 174 2.84 28.62 -14.14
CA GLU A 174 3.31 29.08 -15.46
C GLU A 174 4.84 29.23 -15.50
N GLU A 175 5.49 29.69 -14.42
CA GLU A 175 6.97 29.72 -14.31
C GLU A 175 7.57 28.30 -14.41
N LEU A 176 6.87 27.31 -13.86
CA LEU A 176 7.30 25.92 -13.84
C LEU A 176 6.78 25.10 -15.02
N LYS A 177 5.98 25.65 -15.95
CA LYS A 177 5.18 24.86 -16.90
C LYS A 177 6.00 23.94 -17.82
N GLU A 178 7.19 24.37 -18.24
CA GLU A 178 8.12 23.54 -19.01
C GLU A 178 9.03 22.66 -18.13
N GLN A 179 8.96 22.83 -16.81
CA GLN A 179 9.80 22.17 -15.81
C GLN A 179 9.04 21.20 -14.89
N LEU A 180 7.69 21.24 -14.88
CA LEU A 180 6.82 20.24 -14.26
C LEU A 180 6.86 19.00 -15.16
N PHE A 181 7.94 18.24 -15.03
CA PHE A 181 8.34 17.12 -15.88
C PHE A 181 7.30 15.97 -16.00
N TRP A 182 6.14 16.09 -15.36
CA TRP A 182 5.10 15.08 -15.28
C TRP A 182 3.74 15.44 -15.88
N SER A 183 3.50 16.70 -16.27
CA SER A 183 2.20 17.10 -16.84
C SER A 183 2.35 18.05 -18.03
N LYS A 184 1.69 17.71 -19.15
CA LYS A 184 1.43 18.64 -20.27
C LYS A 184 0.14 19.45 -20.08
N GLU A 185 -0.61 19.14 -19.04
CA GLU A 185 -1.91 19.73 -18.77
C GLU A 185 -1.75 21.01 -17.97
N THR A 186 -2.45 22.06 -18.39
CA THR A 186 -2.51 23.33 -17.66
C THR A 186 -3.32 23.12 -16.38
N ILE A 187 -2.68 23.29 -15.23
CA ILE A 187 -3.32 23.33 -13.92
C ILE A 187 -3.22 24.74 -13.33
N ARG A 188 -4.29 25.21 -12.67
CA ARG A 188 -4.34 26.58 -12.10
C ARG A 188 -3.82 26.69 -10.69
N SER A 189 -3.78 25.58 -9.97
CA SER A 189 -3.29 25.52 -8.60
C SER A 189 -2.78 24.12 -8.27
N LEU A 190 -1.83 24.06 -7.35
CA LEU A 190 -1.20 22.82 -6.91
C LEU A 190 -0.89 22.90 -5.42
N TYR A 191 -1.39 21.94 -4.64
CA TYR A 191 -0.92 21.71 -3.29
C TYR A 191 -0.05 20.46 -3.25
N ALA A 192 1.20 20.59 -2.79
CA ALA A 192 2.19 19.51 -2.72
C ALA A 192 2.64 19.27 -1.27
N ALA A 193 2.72 18.01 -0.85
CA ALA A 193 3.27 17.62 0.45
C ALA A 193 4.22 16.42 0.31
N PRO A 194 5.39 16.42 0.98
CA PRO A 194 6.36 15.33 0.88
C PRO A 194 5.89 14.08 1.63
N LEU A 195 6.20 12.91 1.07
CA LEU A 195 6.03 11.61 1.71
C LEU A 195 7.37 11.17 2.32
N PHE A 196 7.32 10.67 3.55
CA PHE A 196 8.51 10.29 4.30
C PHE A 196 8.65 8.76 4.43
N ARG A 197 9.91 8.34 4.47
CA ARG A 197 10.42 7.00 4.79
C ARG A 197 11.48 7.17 5.88
N GLY A 198 11.09 6.97 7.14
CA GLY A 198 11.94 7.39 8.27
C GLY A 198 12.32 8.87 8.12
N ASP A 199 13.62 9.15 8.05
CA ASP A 199 14.15 10.52 7.89
C ASP A 199 14.34 10.95 6.42
N GLN A 200 14.04 10.08 5.45
CA GLN A 200 14.23 10.36 4.02
C GLN A 200 12.91 10.63 3.31
N ILE A 201 12.94 11.50 2.29
CA ILE A 201 11.76 11.78 1.46
C ILE A 201 11.66 10.71 0.37
N SER A 202 10.63 9.87 0.45
CA SER A 202 10.36 8.77 -0.47
C SER A 202 9.45 9.17 -1.63
N GLY A 203 8.74 10.29 -1.53
CA GLY A 203 7.74 10.64 -2.51
C GLY A 203 7.05 11.98 -2.24
N ALA A 204 5.91 12.20 -2.87
CA ALA A 204 5.05 13.35 -2.61
C ALA A 204 3.58 13.06 -2.96
N VAL A 205 2.68 13.72 -2.26
CA VAL A 205 1.26 13.88 -2.64
C VAL A 205 1.12 15.20 -3.38
N LEU A 206 0.42 15.19 -4.51
CA LEU A 206 0.09 16.39 -5.27
C LEU A 206 -1.43 16.47 -5.49
N LEU A 207 -2.00 17.62 -5.18
CA LEU A 207 -3.43 17.94 -5.35
C LEU A 207 -3.56 19.12 -6.32
N GLY A 208 -4.11 18.87 -7.51
CA GLY A 208 -4.30 19.87 -8.54
C GLY A 208 -5.71 20.44 -8.57
N GLU A 209 -5.83 21.68 -9.06
CA GLU A 209 -7.11 22.40 -9.19
C GLU A 209 -7.86 22.51 -7.85
N VAL A 210 -7.10 22.81 -6.80
CA VAL A 210 -7.59 23.04 -5.44
C VAL A 210 -7.71 24.54 -5.14
N LYS A 211 -8.62 24.90 -4.23
CA LYS A 211 -8.63 26.27 -3.68
C LYS A 211 -7.41 26.46 -2.79
N GLU A 212 -7.07 27.72 -2.51
CA GLU A 212 -6.01 28.04 -1.55
C GLU A 212 -6.35 27.40 -0.19
N PRO A 213 -5.54 26.43 0.27
CA PRO A 213 -5.83 25.70 1.48
C PRO A 213 -5.59 26.59 2.70
N SER A 214 -6.45 26.45 3.69
CA SER A 214 -6.22 27.01 5.02
C SER A 214 -4.99 26.37 5.68
N ALA A 215 -4.40 27.07 6.66
CA ALA A 215 -3.27 26.53 7.43
C ALA A 215 -3.58 25.18 8.09
N GLU A 216 -4.85 24.92 8.41
CA GLU A 216 -5.30 23.65 9.00
C GLU A 216 -5.42 22.52 7.96
N GLU A 217 -5.89 22.81 6.75
CA GLU A 217 -5.86 21.85 5.64
C GLU A 217 -4.41 21.53 5.26
N LEU A 218 -3.51 22.51 5.35
CA LEU A 218 -2.08 22.29 5.13
C LEU A 218 -1.53 21.29 6.16
N ASP A 219 -1.74 21.56 7.45
CA ASP A 219 -1.33 20.71 8.57
C ASP A 219 -1.95 19.31 8.49
N THR A 220 -3.21 19.22 8.08
CA THR A 220 -3.93 17.95 7.90
C THR A 220 -3.27 17.10 6.82
N LEU A 221 -2.99 17.67 5.64
CA LEU A 221 -2.31 16.91 4.58
C LEU A 221 -0.91 16.47 5.02
N GLN A 222 -0.16 17.35 5.68
CA GLN A 222 1.18 17.04 6.17
C GLN A 222 1.17 15.91 7.21
N THR A 223 0.18 15.92 8.11
CA THR A 223 -0.03 14.86 9.10
C THR A 223 -0.40 13.52 8.44
N MET A 224 -1.14 13.56 7.34
CA MET A 224 -1.53 12.37 6.57
C MET A 224 -0.41 11.82 5.68
N ALA A 225 0.47 12.69 5.18
CA ALA A 225 1.53 12.34 4.25
C ALA A 225 2.51 11.31 4.83
N GLY A 226 2.87 11.43 6.13
CA GLY A 226 3.72 10.46 6.81
C GLY A 226 3.14 9.03 6.78
N PRO A 227 1.95 8.79 7.36
CA PRO A 227 1.28 7.48 7.32
C PRO A 227 1.08 6.91 5.92
N ILE A 228 0.75 7.74 4.92
CA ILE A 228 0.62 7.33 3.51
C ILE A 228 1.94 6.77 3.00
N GLY A 229 3.04 7.50 3.19
CA GLY A 229 4.38 7.09 2.77
C GLY A 229 4.78 5.74 3.38
N ILE A 230 4.62 5.62 4.71
CA ILE A 230 4.95 4.39 5.46
C ILE A 230 4.13 3.20 4.97
N SER A 231 2.84 3.37 4.71
CA SER A 231 1.95 2.27 4.35
C SER A 231 2.19 1.75 2.94
N ILE A 232 2.50 2.65 2.01
CA ILE A 232 2.86 2.29 0.64
C ILE A 232 4.22 1.58 0.61
N GLU A 233 5.19 2.12 1.34
CA GLU A 233 6.50 1.48 1.50
C GLU A 233 6.36 0.09 2.11
N ARG A 234 5.53 -0.07 3.14
CA ARG A 234 5.26 -1.38 3.75
C ARG A 234 4.83 -2.39 2.69
N VAL A 235 3.85 -2.04 1.85
CA VAL A 235 3.36 -2.96 0.81
C VAL A 235 4.47 -3.25 -0.23
N GLN A 236 5.20 -2.22 -0.68
CA GLN A 236 6.33 -2.41 -1.60
C GLN A 236 7.42 -3.32 -1.01
N MET A 237 7.79 -3.13 0.25
CA MET A 237 8.78 -3.95 0.94
C MET A 237 8.33 -5.40 1.06
N TYR A 238 7.06 -5.66 1.36
CA TYR A 238 6.53 -7.02 1.38
C TYR A 238 6.59 -7.67 0.00
N THR A 239 6.20 -6.94 -1.06
CA THR A 239 6.31 -7.44 -2.44
C THR A 239 7.76 -7.73 -2.84
N GLU A 240 8.70 -6.83 -2.53
CA GLU A 240 10.13 -7.05 -2.80
C GLU A 240 10.68 -8.23 -2.01
N LEU A 241 10.24 -8.41 -0.77
CA LEU A 241 10.64 -9.53 0.07
C LEU A 241 10.18 -10.87 -0.54
N GLU A 242 8.92 -10.95 -0.99
CA GLU A 242 8.39 -12.12 -1.71
C GLU A 242 9.15 -12.39 -3.02
N GLU A 243 9.42 -11.36 -3.82
CA GLU A 243 10.22 -11.46 -5.06
C GLU A 243 11.62 -12.02 -4.76
N ASN A 244 12.28 -11.52 -3.72
CA ASN A 244 13.62 -11.94 -3.32
C ASN A 244 13.65 -13.37 -2.77
N TYR A 245 12.64 -13.77 -1.98
CA TYR A 245 12.51 -15.16 -1.53
C TYR A 245 12.32 -16.10 -2.70
N PHE A 246 11.42 -15.75 -3.63
CA PHE A 246 11.20 -16.53 -4.83
C PHE A 246 12.48 -16.65 -5.69
N ALA A 247 13.22 -15.55 -5.88
CA ALA A 247 14.49 -15.56 -6.58
C ALA A 247 15.54 -16.45 -5.91
N THR A 248 15.57 -16.46 -4.56
CA THR A 248 16.47 -17.32 -3.78
C THR A 248 16.12 -18.79 -3.94
N ILE A 249 14.83 -19.15 -3.83
CA ILE A 249 14.34 -20.52 -4.06
C ILE A 249 14.67 -20.98 -5.47
N LYS A 250 14.43 -20.12 -6.46
CA LYS A 250 14.76 -20.37 -7.85
C LYS A 250 16.26 -20.63 -8.04
N ALA A 251 17.12 -19.84 -7.41
CA ALA A 251 18.58 -20.04 -7.47
C ALA A 251 19.01 -21.38 -6.84
N LEU A 252 18.37 -21.80 -5.73
CA LEU A 252 18.60 -23.11 -5.12
C LEU A 252 18.20 -24.25 -6.06
N ALA A 253 17.01 -24.18 -6.65
CA ALA A 253 16.55 -25.16 -7.65
C ALA A 253 17.52 -25.25 -8.83
N SER A 254 17.92 -24.10 -9.42
CA SER A 254 18.90 -24.06 -10.51
C SER A 254 20.27 -24.60 -10.12
N SER A 255 20.69 -24.47 -8.86
CA SER A 255 21.97 -25.01 -8.39
C SER A 255 21.96 -26.54 -8.35
N ILE A 256 20.81 -27.14 -8.03
CA ILE A 256 20.63 -28.60 -8.05
C ILE A 256 20.56 -29.10 -9.49
N GLU A 257 19.86 -28.39 -10.37
CA GLU A 257 19.85 -28.68 -11.80
C GLU A 257 21.24 -28.54 -12.43
N ALA A 258 22.14 -27.72 -11.87
CA ALA A 258 23.52 -27.65 -12.35
C ALA A 258 24.33 -28.92 -12.01
N LYS A 259 23.96 -29.63 -10.93
CA LYS A 259 24.56 -30.91 -10.51
C LYS A 259 24.04 -32.08 -11.36
N ASP A 260 22.78 -32.02 -11.78
CA ASP A 260 22.14 -32.98 -12.69
C ASP A 260 22.14 -32.42 -14.13
N ARG A 261 23.12 -32.84 -14.93
CA ARG A 261 23.46 -32.24 -16.26
C ARG A 261 22.28 -32.13 -17.23
N TYR A 262 21.15 -32.78 -16.96
CA TYR A 262 20.03 -32.96 -17.87
C TYR A 262 18.78 -32.18 -17.48
N THR A 263 18.79 -31.49 -16.34
CA THR A 263 17.59 -30.83 -15.79
C THR A 263 17.61 -29.32 -15.91
N LYS A 264 18.53 -28.71 -16.67
CA LYS A 264 18.59 -27.23 -16.75
C LYS A 264 17.25 -26.60 -17.19
N GLY A 265 16.69 -25.76 -16.32
CA GLY A 265 15.42 -25.07 -16.52
C GLY A 265 14.18 -25.99 -16.49
N HIS A 266 14.34 -27.24 -16.05
CA HIS A 266 13.27 -28.23 -15.95
C HIS A 266 12.22 -27.81 -14.95
N SER A 267 12.65 -27.50 -13.71
CA SER A 267 11.76 -27.10 -12.64
C SER A 267 10.92 -25.89 -13.02
N GLU A 268 11.49 -24.91 -13.74
CA GLU A 268 10.75 -23.75 -14.25
C GLU A 268 9.68 -24.12 -15.29
N ARG A 269 10.01 -25.02 -16.24
CA ARG A 269 9.06 -25.44 -17.29
C ARG A 269 7.92 -26.25 -16.69
N VAL A 270 8.24 -27.19 -15.79
CA VAL A 270 7.25 -27.99 -15.05
C VAL A 270 6.34 -27.08 -14.24
N THR A 271 6.91 -26.17 -13.45
CA THR A 271 6.14 -25.22 -12.63
C THR A 271 5.19 -24.40 -13.48
N ARG A 272 5.68 -23.81 -14.59
CA ARG A 272 4.85 -22.98 -15.47
C ARG A 272 3.69 -23.76 -16.07
N LEU A 273 3.92 -25.00 -16.49
CA LEU A 273 2.88 -25.86 -17.06
C LEU A 273 1.87 -26.28 -15.99
N ALA A 274 2.36 -26.63 -14.80
CA ALA A 274 1.56 -27.04 -13.67
C ALA A 274 0.62 -25.92 -13.20
N LEU A 275 1.10 -24.67 -13.10
CA LEU A 275 0.28 -23.51 -12.73
C LEU A 275 -0.84 -23.26 -13.75
N ALA A 276 -0.51 -23.25 -15.05
CA ALA A 276 -1.51 -23.07 -16.09
C ALA A 276 -2.58 -24.18 -16.11
N LEU A 277 -2.19 -25.41 -15.73
CA LEU A 277 -3.12 -26.52 -15.57
C LEU A 277 -3.96 -26.41 -14.29
N GLY A 278 -3.34 -26.03 -13.17
CA GLY A 278 -3.98 -25.82 -11.87
C GLY A 278 -5.06 -24.75 -11.91
N GLU A 279 -4.77 -23.60 -12.53
CA GLU A 279 -5.75 -22.52 -12.74
C GLU A 279 -6.95 -23.04 -13.54
N ARG A 280 -6.71 -23.82 -14.60
CA ARG A 280 -7.76 -24.41 -15.43
C ARG A 280 -8.62 -25.41 -14.65
N MET A 281 -8.03 -26.12 -13.70
CA MET A 281 -8.68 -27.14 -12.87
C MET A 281 -9.28 -26.57 -11.58
N GLY A 282 -9.20 -25.25 -11.37
CA GLY A 282 -9.87 -24.56 -10.27
C GLY A 282 -9.14 -24.62 -8.93
N LEU A 283 -7.82 -24.78 -8.92
CA LEU A 283 -7.03 -24.56 -7.71
C LEU A 283 -7.21 -23.12 -7.21
N THR A 284 -7.31 -22.98 -5.90
CA THR A 284 -7.33 -21.68 -5.22
C THR A 284 -5.97 -20.97 -5.34
N GLN A 285 -5.94 -19.67 -5.03
CA GLN A 285 -4.68 -18.91 -5.06
C GLN A 285 -3.62 -19.49 -4.12
N GLU A 286 -4.04 -19.99 -2.96
CA GLU A 286 -3.17 -20.65 -1.97
C GLU A 286 -2.59 -21.96 -2.53
N GLU A 287 -3.43 -22.83 -3.09
CA GLU A 287 -2.99 -24.08 -3.74
C GLU A 287 -2.07 -23.83 -4.96
N LEU A 288 -2.31 -22.74 -5.71
CA LEU A 288 -1.43 -22.33 -6.81
C LEU A 288 -0.07 -21.85 -6.31
N GLU A 289 -0.01 -21.14 -5.18
CA GLU A 289 1.26 -20.75 -4.55
C GLU A 289 2.03 -21.96 -4.03
N GLU A 290 1.35 -22.93 -3.41
CA GLU A 290 1.95 -24.20 -3.03
C GLU A 290 2.50 -24.95 -4.25
N LEU A 291 1.70 -25.09 -5.30
CA LEU A 291 2.11 -25.75 -6.54
C LEU A 291 3.29 -25.04 -7.22
N LYS A 292 3.36 -23.70 -7.11
CA LYS A 292 4.48 -22.89 -7.62
C LYS A 292 5.79 -23.27 -6.94
N TYR A 293 5.82 -23.30 -5.61
CA TYR A 293 7.04 -23.64 -4.87
C TYR A 293 7.33 -25.14 -4.92
N GLY A 294 6.30 -25.99 -4.81
CA GLY A 294 6.39 -27.44 -4.98
C GLY A 294 6.96 -27.83 -6.34
N GLY A 295 6.50 -27.20 -7.42
CA GLY A 295 7.03 -27.42 -8.76
C GLY A 295 8.50 -27.02 -8.91
N LEU A 296 8.94 -25.93 -8.27
CA LEU A 296 10.34 -25.51 -8.31
C LEU A 296 11.26 -26.44 -7.53
N LEU A 297 10.77 -26.97 -6.40
CA LEU A 297 11.57 -27.68 -5.41
C LEU A 297 11.33 -29.20 -5.38
N HIS A 298 10.46 -29.75 -6.23
CA HIS A 298 10.12 -31.19 -6.22
C HIS A 298 11.36 -32.10 -6.23
N ASP A 299 12.40 -31.68 -6.96
CA ASP A 299 13.65 -32.39 -7.12
C ASP A 299 14.77 -31.96 -6.14
N ILE A 300 14.49 -31.11 -5.13
CA ILE A 300 15.51 -30.55 -4.21
C ILE A 300 16.33 -31.64 -3.51
N GLY A 301 15.73 -32.80 -3.23
CA GLY A 301 16.42 -33.90 -2.57
C GLY A 301 17.52 -34.56 -3.40
N LYS A 302 17.61 -34.30 -4.71
CA LYS A 302 18.72 -34.77 -5.56
C LYS A 302 20.08 -34.26 -5.09
N ILE A 303 20.11 -33.20 -4.26
CA ILE A 303 21.34 -32.74 -3.61
C ILE A 303 21.98 -33.84 -2.75
N GLY A 304 21.18 -34.72 -2.13
CA GLY A 304 21.66 -35.83 -1.31
C GLY A 304 22.10 -37.06 -2.10
N ILE A 305 21.83 -37.12 -3.41
CA ILE A 305 22.17 -38.28 -4.24
C ILE A 305 23.60 -38.15 -4.80
N PRO A 306 24.44 -39.20 -4.77
CA PRO A 306 25.78 -39.15 -5.33
C PRO A 306 25.80 -38.79 -6.82
N GLU A 307 26.72 -37.91 -7.22
CA GLU A 307 26.79 -37.39 -8.60
C GLU A 307 27.07 -38.49 -9.64
N TYR A 308 27.88 -39.50 -9.27
CA TYR A 308 28.19 -40.63 -10.17
C TYR A 308 26.97 -41.52 -10.44
N ILE A 309 25.96 -41.51 -9.58
CA ILE A 309 24.68 -42.20 -9.78
C ILE A 309 23.77 -41.33 -10.66
N LEU A 310 23.60 -40.05 -10.31
CA LEU A 310 22.74 -39.12 -11.06
C LEU A 310 23.15 -38.96 -12.53
N ASN A 311 24.45 -38.88 -12.79
CA ASN A 311 24.98 -38.61 -14.13
C ASN A 311 25.45 -39.87 -14.88
N LYS A 312 25.05 -41.08 -14.43
CA LYS A 312 25.47 -42.34 -15.05
C LYS A 312 24.95 -42.43 -16.51
N PRO A 313 25.80 -42.73 -17.50
CA PRO A 313 25.41 -42.75 -18.92
C PRO A 313 24.73 -44.06 -19.38
N TYR A 314 24.58 -45.03 -18.47
CA TYR A 314 23.98 -46.35 -18.73
C TYR A 314 22.88 -46.63 -17.71
N ASP A 315 22.13 -47.71 -17.92
CA ASP A 315 21.08 -48.14 -17.01
C ASP A 315 21.59 -48.29 -15.58
N LEU A 316 20.76 -47.84 -14.64
CA LEU A 316 21.02 -47.93 -13.21
C LEU A 316 20.76 -49.37 -12.74
N THR A 317 21.61 -49.84 -11.83
CA THR A 317 21.37 -51.06 -11.06
C THR A 317 20.18 -50.87 -10.13
N THR A 318 19.64 -51.97 -9.60
CA THR A 318 18.52 -51.92 -8.65
C THR A 318 18.88 -51.12 -7.39
N GLU A 319 20.13 -51.25 -6.92
CA GLU A 319 20.67 -50.53 -5.78
C GLU A 319 20.81 -49.03 -6.06
N GLU A 320 21.32 -48.65 -7.23
CA GLU A 320 21.44 -47.25 -7.66
C GLU A 320 20.06 -46.60 -7.84
N LEU A 321 19.09 -47.34 -8.40
CA LEU A 321 17.71 -46.86 -8.53
C LEU A 321 17.07 -46.66 -7.16
N ALA A 322 17.31 -47.57 -6.20
CA ALA A 322 16.84 -47.43 -4.83
C ALA A 322 17.45 -46.18 -4.15
N GLU A 323 18.69 -45.82 -4.49
CA GLU A 323 19.32 -44.58 -4.02
C GLU A 323 18.60 -43.34 -4.58
N ILE A 324 18.37 -43.27 -5.89
CA ILE A 324 17.63 -42.15 -6.50
C ILE A 324 16.24 -41.99 -5.89
N LYS A 325 15.53 -43.09 -5.63
CA LYS A 325 14.18 -43.08 -5.04
C LYS A 325 14.10 -42.49 -3.64
N LYS A 326 15.24 -42.19 -2.98
CA LYS A 326 15.27 -41.50 -1.68
C LYS A 326 15.10 -39.99 -1.79
N HIS A 327 15.31 -39.39 -2.97
CA HIS A 327 15.29 -37.93 -3.09
C HIS A 327 13.95 -37.27 -2.66
N PRO A 328 12.75 -37.88 -2.78
CA PRO A 328 11.54 -37.23 -2.27
C PRO A 328 11.59 -37.07 -0.74
N LEU A 329 12.09 -38.09 -0.03
CA LEU A 329 12.25 -38.07 1.44
C LEU A 329 13.31 -37.07 1.89
N ILE A 330 14.46 -37.07 1.21
CA ILE A 330 15.54 -36.10 1.46
C ILE A 330 15.04 -34.68 1.21
N GLY A 331 14.25 -34.49 0.15
CA GLY A 331 13.70 -33.19 -0.22
C GLY A 331 12.75 -32.66 0.83
N GLU A 332 11.82 -33.49 1.31
CA GLU A 332 10.93 -33.16 2.43
C GLU A 332 11.72 -32.80 3.70
N GLU A 333 12.74 -33.57 4.05
CA GLU A 333 13.60 -33.28 5.21
C GLU A 333 14.28 -31.92 5.09
N ILE A 334 14.82 -31.58 3.91
CA ILE A 334 15.48 -30.29 3.66
C ILE A 334 14.50 -29.12 3.89
N ILE A 335 13.30 -29.18 3.33
CA ILE A 335 12.34 -28.08 3.43
C ILE A 335 11.67 -27.99 4.79
N SER A 336 11.65 -29.07 5.59
CA SER A 336 10.99 -29.12 6.90
C SER A 336 11.50 -28.05 7.88
N SER A 337 12.76 -27.63 7.70
CA SER A 337 13.42 -26.58 8.48
C SER A 337 12.94 -25.16 8.17
N VAL A 338 12.18 -24.97 7.07
CA VAL A 338 11.70 -23.68 6.60
C VAL A 338 10.18 -23.62 6.75
N ALA A 339 9.72 -22.87 7.76
CA ALA A 339 8.31 -22.85 8.18
C ALA A 339 7.30 -22.61 7.01
N PHE A 340 7.58 -21.66 6.12
CA PHE A 340 6.66 -21.34 5.02
C PHE A 340 6.68 -22.35 3.87
N LEU A 341 7.63 -23.29 3.84
CA LEU A 341 7.69 -24.36 2.85
C LEU A 341 7.05 -25.67 3.35
N GLN A 342 6.55 -25.72 4.58
CA GLN A 342 6.01 -26.96 5.13
C GLN A 342 4.78 -27.45 4.35
N GLU A 343 3.92 -26.54 3.90
CA GLU A 343 2.71 -26.89 3.12
C GLU A 343 3.04 -27.50 1.76
N ILE A 344 4.26 -27.31 1.23
CA ILE A 344 4.67 -27.92 -0.04
C ILE A 344 5.28 -29.32 0.10
N ALA A 345 5.42 -29.84 1.32
CA ALA A 345 5.96 -31.18 1.58
C ALA A 345 5.28 -32.30 0.76
N PRO A 346 3.94 -32.32 0.60
CA PRO A 346 3.27 -33.32 -0.23
C PRO A 346 3.71 -33.29 -1.71
N TYR A 347 3.99 -32.10 -2.25
CA TYR A 347 4.46 -31.95 -3.64
C TYR A 347 5.86 -32.51 -3.81
N ILE A 348 6.74 -32.35 -2.84
CA ILE A 348 8.10 -32.89 -2.89
C ILE A 348 8.09 -34.40 -2.62
N ARG A 349 7.41 -34.85 -1.57
CA ARG A 349 7.41 -36.26 -1.17
C ARG A 349 6.71 -37.16 -2.19
N SER A 350 5.60 -36.70 -2.76
CA SER A 350 4.67 -37.57 -3.47
C SER A 350 4.61 -37.34 -4.98
N HIS A 351 5.47 -36.51 -5.58
CA HIS A 351 5.43 -36.27 -7.04
C HIS A 351 5.76 -37.51 -7.89
N HIS A 352 6.38 -38.54 -7.30
CA HIS A 352 6.60 -39.84 -7.94
C HIS A 352 5.59 -40.93 -7.52
N GLU A 353 4.57 -40.56 -6.76
CA GLU A 353 3.43 -41.45 -6.54
C GLU A 353 2.65 -41.66 -7.82
N ARG A 354 2.01 -42.83 -7.91
CA ARG A 354 1.20 -43.23 -9.06
C ARG A 354 -0.24 -43.36 -8.64
N CYS A 355 -1.18 -42.94 -9.46
CA CYS A 355 -2.60 -43.02 -9.13
C CYS A 355 -3.09 -44.45 -8.80
N ASP A 356 -2.43 -45.47 -9.36
CA ASP A 356 -2.64 -46.91 -9.11
C ASP A 356 -2.02 -47.44 -7.80
N GLY A 357 -1.24 -46.64 -7.08
CA GLY A 357 -0.56 -47.02 -5.84
C GLY A 357 0.74 -47.80 -6.04
N GLN A 358 1.27 -47.90 -7.26
CA GLN A 358 2.55 -48.56 -7.54
C GLN A 358 3.75 -47.58 -7.52
N GLY A 359 3.52 -46.35 -7.05
CA GLY A 359 4.51 -45.30 -6.94
C GLY A 359 5.41 -45.44 -5.71
N TYR A 360 6.15 -44.38 -5.41
CA TYR A 360 7.02 -44.29 -4.25
C TYR A 360 7.02 -42.84 -3.73
N PRO A 361 7.37 -42.60 -2.45
CA PRO A 361 7.89 -43.55 -1.46
C PRO A 361 6.84 -44.38 -0.68
N ASP A 362 5.57 -44.00 -0.68
CA ASP A 362 4.53 -44.52 0.21
C ASP A 362 3.50 -45.42 -0.49
N GLY A 363 3.42 -45.39 -1.83
CA GLY A 363 2.47 -46.19 -2.61
C GLY A 363 1.04 -45.66 -2.51
N LEU A 364 0.89 -44.34 -2.48
CA LEU A 364 -0.40 -43.65 -2.34
C LEU A 364 -1.24 -43.77 -3.61
N LYS A 365 -2.55 -43.94 -3.46
CA LYS A 365 -3.50 -43.95 -4.57
C LYS A 365 -4.03 -42.55 -4.86
N SER A 366 -4.66 -42.36 -6.03
CA SER A 366 -5.21 -41.05 -6.46
C SER A 366 -6.07 -40.35 -5.40
N THR A 367 -6.88 -41.09 -4.64
CA THR A 367 -7.76 -40.54 -3.58
C THR A 367 -7.01 -39.98 -2.38
N GLN A 368 -5.73 -40.30 -2.22
CA GLN A 368 -4.86 -39.83 -1.14
C GLN A 368 -3.91 -38.71 -1.60
N LEU A 369 -3.87 -38.43 -2.90
CA LEU A 369 -3.02 -37.41 -3.48
C LEU A 369 -3.82 -36.14 -3.74
N GLY A 370 -3.34 -35.02 -3.21
CA GLY A 370 -3.88 -33.70 -3.53
C GLY A 370 -3.88 -33.45 -5.04
N LEU A 371 -4.84 -32.66 -5.53
CA LEU A 371 -4.94 -32.34 -6.96
C LEU A 371 -3.64 -31.70 -7.49
N GLY A 372 -3.03 -30.80 -6.73
CA GLY A 372 -1.75 -30.18 -7.06
C GLY A 372 -0.62 -31.19 -7.30
N VAL A 373 -0.51 -32.22 -6.46
CA VAL A 373 0.50 -33.30 -6.64
C VAL A 373 0.23 -34.08 -7.93
N ARG A 374 -1.03 -34.46 -8.19
CA ARG A 374 -1.41 -35.18 -9.41
C ARG A 374 -1.13 -34.36 -10.68
N ILE A 375 -1.35 -33.04 -10.62
CA ILE A 375 -0.98 -32.10 -11.68
C ILE A 375 0.54 -32.10 -11.89
N LEU A 376 1.30 -31.93 -10.81
CA LEU A 376 2.76 -31.85 -10.85
C LEU A 376 3.38 -33.09 -11.49
N SER A 377 2.96 -34.29 -11.07
CA SER A 377 3.45 -35.57 -11.61
C SER A 377 3.24 -35.70 -13.12
N VAL A 378 2.11 -35.24 -13.65
CA VAL A 378 1.82 -35.28 -15.09
C VAL A 378 2.66 -34.25 -15.84
N CYS A 379 2.83 -33.05 -15.28
CA CYS A 379 3.64 -32.00 -15.88
C CYS A 379 5.14 -32.34 -15.91
N ASP A 380 5.67 -32.95 -14.84
CA ASP A 380 7.03 -33.49 -14.78
C ASP A 380 7.26 -34.55 -15.86
N ALA A 381 6.38 -35.56 -15.92
CA ALA A 381 6.46 -36.60 -16.93
C ALA A 381 6.39 -36.05 -18.36
N PHE A 382 5.52 -35.06 -18.61
CA PHE A 382 5.44 -34.41 -19.90
C PHE A 382 6.74 -33.68 -20.28
N ASP A 383 7.30 -32.84 -19.39
CA ASP A 383 8.56 -32.14 -19.65
C ASP A 383 9.69 -33.15 -19.89
N ALA A 384 9.75 -34.21 -19.08
CA ALA A 384 10.68 -35.31 -19.22
C ALA A 384 10.56 -36.00 -20.59
N MET A 385 9.37 -36.14 -21.16
CA MET A 385 9.15 -36.71 -22.50
C MET A 385 9.47 -35.73 -23.64
N SER A 386 9.13 -34.45 -23.48
CA SER A 386 9.23 -33.44 -24.54
C SER A 386 10.58 -32.73 -24.64
N THR A 387 11.55 -33.09 -23.81
CA THR A 387 12.89 -32.49 -23.80
C THR A 387 13.98 -33.51 -24.12
N ASP A 388 15.07 -33.03 -24.70
CA ASP A 388 16.23 -33.87 -25.02
C ASP A 388 16.91 -34.35 -23.75
N ARG A 389 17.22 -35.66 -23.72
CA ARG A 389 18.04 -36.29 -22.69
C ARG A 389 19.22 -37.00 -23.37
N PRO A 390 20.34 -37.26 -22.66
CA PRO A 390 21.56 -37.83 -23.26
C PRO A 390 21.35 -39.14 -24.01
N TYR A 391 20.44 -39.95 -23.49
CA TYR A 391 20.13 -41.28 -23.98
C TYR A 391 18.90 -41.30 -24.90
N ARG A 392 18.20 -40.15 -25.07
CA ARG A 392 16.93 -40.10 -25.81
C ARG A 392 16.58 -38.70 -26.28
N GLN A 393 16.34 -38.53 -27.58
CA GLN A 393 15.79 -37.30 -28.14
C GLN A 393 14.39 -36.99 -27.60
N ALA A 394 14.04 -35.70 -27.60
CA ALA A 394 12.70 -35.22 -27.29
C ALA A 394 11.65 -35.92 -28.17
N MET A 395 10.57 -36.39 -27.53
CA MET A 395 9.43 -36.96 -28.24
C MET A 395 8.60 -35.85 -28.90
N SER A 396 7.96 -36.18 -30.03
CA SER A 396 6.95 -35.30 -30.62
C SER A 396 5.74 -35.17 -29.68
N PHE A 397 5.04 -34.04 -29.74
CA PHE A 397 3.84 -33.81 -28.94
C PHE A 397 2.81 -34.95 -29.10
N GLU A 398 2.58 -35.44 -30.32
CA GLU A 398 1.66 -36.56 -30.57
C GLU A 398 2.11 -37.87 -29.91
N ASN A 399 3.43 -38.10 -29.78
CA ASN A 399 3.95 -39.26 -29.06
C ASN A 399 3.83 -39.07 -27.54
N CYS A 400 4.15 -37.90 -27.00
CA CYS A 400 3.93 -37.59 -25.58
C CYS A 400 2.44 -37.77 -25.21
N LYS A 401 1.54 -37.28 -26.05
CA LYS A 401 0.09 -37.40 -25.87
C LYS A 401 -0.37 -38.86 -25.85
N LYS A 402 0.15 -39.69 -26.76
CA LYS A 402 -0.16 -41.14 -26.77
C LYS A 402 0.29 -41.81 -25.49
N GLU A 403 1.51 -41.52 -25.01
CA GLU A 403 2.03 -42.11 -23.77
C GLU A 403 1.20 -41.67 -22.55
N LEU A 404 0.90 -40.37 -22.43
CA LEU A 404 0.06 -39.85 -21.35
C LEU A 404 -1.32 -40.51 -21.33
N LEU A 405 -1.96 -40.68 -22.49
CA LEU A 405 -3.26 -41.36 -22.60
C LEU A 405 -3.18 -42.84 -22.24
N LEU A 406 -2.08 -43.51 -22.60
CA LEU A 406 -1.86 -44.92 -22.29
C LEU A 406 -1.70 -45.15 -20.78
N GLN A 407 -1.10 -44.19 -20.08
CA GLN A 407 -0.86 -44.23 -18.63
C GLN A 407 -1.98 -43.56 -17.80
N ALA A 408 -3.01 -43.01 -18.45
CA ALA A 408 -4.13 -42.34 -17.79
C ALA A 408 -5.02 -43.34 -17.02
N GLY A 409 -5.33 -43.03 -15.77
CA GLY A 409 -6.04 -43.92 -14.85
C GLY A 409 -5.15 -44.97 -14.17
N ALA A 410 -3.87 -45.08 -14.57
CA ALA A 410 -2.88 -45.94 -13.93
C ALA A 410 -1.79 -45.08 -13.26
N GLN A 411 -0.78 -44.65 -14.01
CA GLN A 411 0.26 -43.75 -13.47
C GLN A 411 -0.32 -42.39 -13.12
N PHE A 412 -1.15 -41.87 -14.02
CA PHE A 412 -1.61 -40.49 -14.00
C PHE A 412 -3.12 -40.42 -13.79
N ASP A 413 -3.57 -39.31 -13.24
CA ASP A 413 -5.00 -39.05 -13.13
C ASP A 413 -5.60 -38.77 -14.52
N LEU A 414 -6.71 -39.45 -14.83
CA LEU A 414 -7.37 -39.36 -16.14
C LEU A 414 -7.87 -37.94 -16.45
N GLU A 415 -8.41 -37.24 -15.45
CA GLU A 415 -8.95 -35.89 -15.64
C GLU A 415 -7.83 -34.88 -15.85
N VAL A 416 -6.73 -35.01 -15.09
CA VAL A 416 -5.52 -34.18 -15.24
C VAL A 416 -4.92 -34.35 -16.63
N VAL A 417 -4.73 -35.59 -17.11
CA VAL A 417 -4.19 -35.87 -18.45
C VAL A 417 -5.07 -35.26 -19.54
N ASN A 418 -6.40 -35.48 -19.46
CA ASN A 418 -7.33 -34.94 -20.45
C ASN A 418 -7.31 -33.40 -20.48
N THR A 419 -7.21 -32.76 -19.32
CA THR A 419 -7.16 -31.31 -19.22
C THR A 419 -5.83 -30.76 -19.73
N LEU A 420 -4.70 -31.41 -19.41
CA LEU A 420 -3.40 -31.04 -19.95
C LEU A 420 -3.38 -31.11 -21.48
N ILE A 421 -3.87 -32.19 -22.06
CA ILE A 421 -3.92 -32.35 -23.53
C ILE A 421 -4.78 -31.26 -24.17
N LYS A 422 -5.94 -30.94 -23.59
CA LYS A 422 -6.78 -29.82 -24.06
C LYS A 422 -6.04 -28.48 -23.96
N LEU A 423 -5.31 -28.24 -22.86
CA LEU A 423 -4.53 -27.03 -22.65
C LEU A 423 -3.42 -26.88 -23.70
N LEU A 424 -2.62 -27.94 -23.92
CA LEU A 424 -1.50 -27.95 -24.87
C LEU A 424 -1.97 -27.85 -26.33
N ASN A 425 -3.12 -28.43 -26.67
CA ASN A 425 -3.72 -28.25 -28.00
C ASN A 425 -4.17 -26.80 -28.23
N LYS A 426 -4.73 -26.14 -27.21
CA LYS A 426 -5.20 -24.75 -27.31
C LYS A 426 -4.03 -23.76 -27.31
N TYR A 427 -2.96 -24.06 -26.58
CA TYR A 427 -1.81 -23.18 -26.40
C TYR A 427 -0.48 -23.90 -26.70
N PRO A 428 -0.16 -24.16 -27.99
CA PRO A 428 1.06 -24.87 -28.37
C PRO A 428 2.36 -24.19 -27.91
N GLN A 429 2.32 -22.88 -27.68
CA GLN A 429 3.45 -22.10 -27.17
C GLN A 429 3.94 -22.55 -25.79
N LEU A 430 3.09 -23.19 -24.97
CA LEU A 430 3.47 -23.66 -23.64
C LEU A 430 4.57 -24.73 -23.69
N TYR A 431 4.66 -25.47 -24.80
CA TYR A 431 5.70 -26.48 -25.02
C TYR A 431 6.67 -26.13 -26.17
N SER A 432 6.35 -25.18 -27.08
CA SER A 432 7.26 -24.77 -28.17
C SER A 432 8.39 -23.82 -27.74
N LEU A 433 8.26 -23.16 -26.58
CA LEU A 433 9.34 -22.38 -25.95
C LEU A 433 10.58 -23.22 -25.59
N SER A 434 10.51 -24.55 -25.73
CA SER A 434 11.66 -25.47 -25.66
C SER A 434 12.66 -25.32 -26.82
N SER A 435 12.25 -24.72 -27.94
CA SER A 435 13.06 -24.56 -29.17
C SER A 435 13.58 -23.15 -29.42
N MET A 436 13.23 -22.16 -28.58
CA MET A 436 13.75 -20.80 -28.70
C MET A 436 15.03 -20.60 -27.89
N SER A 437 16.16 -20.70 -28.59
CA SER A 437 17.44 -20.01 -28.40
C SER A 437 17.64 -19.14 -27.14
N LYS A 438 18.65 -19.56 -26.37
CA LYS A 438 19.56 -18.95 -25.36
C LYS A 438 19.71 -17.42 -25.19
N ASP A 439 19.07 -16.52 -25.92
CA ASP A 439 19.27 -15.07 -25.77
C ASP A 439 17.94 -14.32 -25.67
N LYS A 440 17.54 -14.01 -24.43
CA LYS A 440 16.51 -13.07 -23.94
C LYS A 440 15.61 -13.76 -22.90
N ALA A 441 15.87 -13.49 -21.63
CA ALA A 441 14.85 -13.66 -20.60
C ALA A 441 13.73 -12.64 -20.87
N PRO A 442 12.47 -13.07 -21.10
CA PRO A 442 11.35 -12.14 -21.03
C PRO A 442 11.02 -11.93 -19.55
N SER A 443 10.75 -10.67 -19.17
CA SER A 443 9.98 -10.34 -17.98
C SER A 443 8.65 -11.11 -18.01
N SER A 444 8.26 -11.67 -16.87
CA SER A 444 7.06 -12.46 -16.62
C SER A 444 5.87 -12.09 -17.53
N PRO A 445 5.37 -13.02 -18.37
CA PRO A 445 4.10 -12.79 -19.03
C PRO A 445 2.99 -13.10 -18.02
N THR A 446 2.27 -12.08 -17.57
CA THR A 446 0.94 -12.27 -16.99
C THR A 446 0.06 -12.86 -18.08
N ILE A 447 -0.12 -14.18 -18.08
CA ILE A 447 -1.11 -14.83 -18.93
C ILE A 447 -2.46 -14.62 -18.24
N THR A 448 -3.11 -13.50 -18.52
CA THR A 448 -4.53 -13.35 -18.22
C THR A 448 -5.30 -14.29 -19.16
N LEU A 449 -5.67 -15.46 -18.62
CA LEU A 449 -6.66 -16.33 -19.24
C LEU A 449 -8.01 -15.63 -19.15
N ASN A 450 -8.40 -14.88 -20.19
CA ASN A 450 -9.77 -14.41 -20.34
C ASN A 450 -10.71 -15.63 -20.29
N SER A 451 -11.55 -15.67 -19.27
CA SER A 451 -12.67 -16.61 -19.17
C SER A 451 -13.68 -16.33 -20.30
N PRO A 452 -14.41 -17.35 -20.79
CA PRO A 452 -15.49 -17.13 -21.75
C PRO A 452 -16.62 -16.26 -21.18
#